data_AF-A0A1F8MZQ4-F1
#
_entry.id   AF-A0A1F8MZQ4-F1
#
_cell.length_a   1.000
_cell.length_b   1.000
_cell.length_c   1.000
_cell.angle_alpha   90.00
_cell.angle_beta   90.00
_cell.angle_gamma   90.00
#
_symmetry.space_group_name_H-M   'P 1'
#
loop_
_entity.id
_entity.type
_entity.pdbx_description
1 polymer ?
#
loop_
_entity_poly.entity_id
_entity_poly.type
_entity_poly.pdbx_seq_one_letter_code
_entity_poly.pdbx_strand_id
1 'polypeptide(L)' 'MLYHYVESFGVTFCTGSYVPHVASINVKGYVTRWKYGTNERGEALSEIEPVTNREEQQAISRLLWPGYSIPRVNFS' A
#
# COMPACT_ATOMS: atom_id res chain seq x y z
N MET A 1 10.67 9.42 -0.89
CA MET A 1 10.46 7.99 -0.52
C MET A 1 8.96 7.77 -0.42
N LEU A 2 8.38 6.80 -1.15
CA LEU A 2 6.94 6.54 -1.15
C LEU A 2 6.55 5.61 0.01
N TYR A 3 5.69 6.08 0.90
CA TYR A 3 5.11 5.30 1.99
C TYR A 3 3.85 4.57 1.51
N HIS A 4 3.88 3.25 1.60
CA HIS A 4 2.75 2.38 1.30
C HIS A 4 2.77 1.15 2.23
N TYR A 5 1.60 0.57 2.45
CA TYR A 5 1.45 -0.71 3.15
C TYR A 5 0.48 -1.61 2.39
N VAL A 6 0.60 -2.91 2.60
CA VAL A 6 -0.14 -3.92 1.85
C VAL A 6 -0.96 -4.77 2.82
N GLU A 7 -2.25 -4.89 2.56
CA GLU A 7 -3.11 -5.87 3.23
C GLU A 7 -3.08 -7.15 2.42
N SER A 8 -2.78 -8.27 3.07
CA SER A 8 -2.76 -9.58 2.44
C SER A 8 -3.32 -10.63 3.38
N PHE A 9 -3.87 -11.69 2.80
CA PHE A 9 -4.30 -12.88 3.52
C PHE A 9 -3.91 -14.11 2.72
N GLY A 10 -3.92 -15.28 3.37
CA GLY A 10 -3.65 -16.54 2.72
C GLY A 10 -4.67 -17.58 3.12
N VAL A 11 -5.01 -18.47 2.20
CA VAL A 11 -5.90 -19.60 2.46
C VAL A 11 -5.06 -20.87 2.46
N THR A 12 -5.11 -21.61 3.57
CA THR A 12 -4.52 -22.95 3.68
C THR A 12 -5.64 -23.97 3.47
N PHE A 13 -5.43 -24.91 2.55
CA PHE A 13 -6.39 -25.95 2.24
C PHE A 13 -6.09 -27.24 3.02
N CYS A 14 -7.09 -28.09 3.23
CA CYS A 14 -6.93 -29.38 3.90
C CYS A 14 -5.98 -30.34 3.17
N THR A 15 -5.69 -30.06 1.89
CA THR A 15 -4.68 -30.75 1.07
C THR A 15 -3.24 -30.35 1.39
N GLY A 16 -3.03 -29.44 2.36
CA GLY A 16 -1.71 -28.88 2.68
C GLY A 16 -1.21 -27.84 1.68
N SER A 17 -2.01 -27.49 0.66
CA SER A 17 -1.68 -26.40 -0.25
C SER A 17 -2.01 -25.03 0.35
N TYR A 18 -1.33 -23.99 -0.14
CA TYR A 18 -1.47 -22.61 0.32
C TYR A 18 -1.60 -21.68 -0.88
N VAL A 19 -2.55 -20.75 -0.84
CA VAL A 19 -2.69 -19.68 -1.84
C VAL A 19 -2.59 -18.33 -1.14
N PRO A 20 -1.53 -17.53 -1.40
CA PRO A 20 -1.45 -16.15 -0.93
C PRO A 20 -2.34 -15.25 -1.78
N HIS A 21 -2.93 -14.24 -1.15
CA HIS A 21 -3.75 -13.25 -1.82
C HIS A 21 -3.44 -11.85 -1.28
N VAL A 22 -2.96 -10.97 -2.15
CA VAL A 22 -2.84 -9.55 -1.85
C VAL A 22 -4.24 -8.94 -1.93
N ALA A 23 -4.75 -8.37 -0.85
CA ALA A 23 -6.08 -7.75 -0.81
C ALA A 23 -6.04 -6.33 -1.40
N SER A 24 -5.26 -5.45 -0.78
CA SER A 24 -5.16 -4.02 -1.13
C SER A 24 -3.73 -3.50 -0.92
N ILE A 25 -3.33 -2.51 -1.70
CA ILE A 25 -2.11 -1.72 -1.52
C ILE A 25 -2.55 -0.30 -1.19
N ASN A 26 -2.19 0.21 -0.03
CA ASN A 26 -2.62 1.53 0.44
C ASN A 26 -1.41 2.47 0.44
N VAL A 27 -1.48 3.53 -0.37
CA VAL A 27 -0.45 4.55 -0.53
C VAL A 27 -0.85 5.78 0.27
N LYS A 28 -0.02 6.16 1.25
CA LYS A 28 -0.22 7.42 2.01
C LYS A 28 0.45 8.61 1.34
N GLY A 29 1.50 8.36 0.55
CA GLY A 29 2.19 9.38 -0.24
C GLY A 29 3.68 9.45 0.07
N TYR A 30 4.29 10.62 -0.09
CA TYR A 30 5.73 10.77 0.06
C TYR A 30 6.11 11.20 1.46
N VAL A 31 7.10 10.53 2.03
CA VAL A 31 7.73 10.97 3.27
C VAL A 31 8.53 12.23 2.98
N THR A 32 8.11 13.37 3.54
CA THR A 32 8.82 14.65 3.46
C THR A 32 9.79 14.81 4.62
N ARG A 33 9.43 14.29 5.80
CA ARG A 33 10.30 14.26 6.98
C ARG A 33 10.17 12.95 7.74
N TRP A 34 11.27 12.22 7.81
CA TRP A 34 11.34 10.95 8.53
C TRP A 34 11.42 11.18 10.04
N LYS A 35 10.54 10.52 10.79
CA LYS A 35 10.60 10.40 12.25
C LYS A 35 10.38 8.95 12.63
N TYR A 36 11.23 8.45 13.53
CA TYR A 36 11.13 7.10 14.04
C TYR A 36 10.07 7.01 15.13
N GLY A 37 9.23 5.97 15.06
CA GLY A 37 8.17 5.71 16.03
C GLY A 37 6.77 5.79 15.41
N THR A 38 5.79 5.36 16.21
CA THR A 38 4.37 5.37 15.88
C THR A 38 3.59 6.15 16.92
N ASN A 39 2.46 6.74 16.52
CA ASN A 39 1.50 7.31 17.46
C ASN A 39 0.68 6.20 18.16
N GLU A 40 -0.21 6.58 19.07
CA GLU A 40 -1.10 5.67 19.81
C GLU A 40 -2.04 4.85 18.91
N ARG A 41 -2.21 5.24 17.64
CA ARG A 41 -3.02 4.55 16.63
C ARG A 41 -2.19 3.61 15.75
N GLY A 42 -0.89 3.50 16.00
CA GLY A 42 0.04 2.70 15.20
C GLY A 42 0.46 3.37 13.88
N GLU A 43 0.11 4.63 13.65
CA GLU A 43 0.49 5.36 12.45
C GLU A 43 1.91 5.93 12.59
N ALA A 44 2.66 6.01 11.49
CA ALA A 44 4.00 6.56 11.50
C ALA A 44 4.01 8.03 11.94
N LEU A 45 4.97 8.41 12.80
CA LEU A 45 5.18 9.81 13.20
C LEU A 45 5.77 10.70 12.08
N SER A 46 6.14 10.09 10.95
CA SER A 46 6.73 10.80 9.81
C SER A 46 5.72 11.75 9.16
N GLU A 47 6.21 12.88 8.66
CA GLU A 47 5.38 13.80 7.88
C GLU A 47 5.23 13.24 6.46
N ILE A 48 3.98 13.10 6.02
CA ILE A 48 3.63 12.50 4.74
C ILE A 48 2.86 13.53 3.92
N GLU A 49 3.32 13.75 2.69
CA GLU A 49 2.61 14.54 1.69
C GLU A 49 1.79 13.59 0.79
N PRO A 50 0.46 13.74 0.75
CA PRO A 50 -0.40 12.87 -0.04
C PRO A 50 -0.18 13.10 -1.54
N VAL A 51 -0.23 12.01 -2.31
CA VAL A 51 -0.20 12.11 -3.77
C VAL A 51 -1.59 12.54 -4.24
N THR A 52 -1.73 13.80 -4.65
CA THR A 52 -3.01 14.36 -5.12
C THR A 52 -3.12 14.41 -6.64
N ASN A 53 -1.99 14.39 -7.35
CA ASN A 53 -1.97 14.42 -8.80
C ASN A 53 -2.47 13.08 -9.38
N ARG A 54 -3.52 13.13 -10.20
CA ARG A 54 -4.17 11.94 -10.77
C ARG A 54 -3.29 11.16 -11.75
N GLU A 55 -2.48 11.84 -12.56
CA GLU A 55 -1.56 11.19 -13.49
C GLU A 55 -0.47 10.44 -12.73
N GLU A 56 0.04 11.05 -11.66
CA GLU A 56 1.01 10.44 -10.77
C GLU A 56 0.41 9.23 -10.03
N GLN A 57 -0.80 9.35 -9.47
CA GLN A 57 -1.50 8.22 -8.86
C GLN A 57 -1.66 7.05 -9.85
N GLN A 58 -1.98 7.35 -11.12
CA GLN A 58 -2.11 6.32 -12.15
C GLN A 58 -0.77 5.67 -12.49
N ALA A 59 0.30 6.45 -12.58
CA ALA A 59 1.65 5.93 -12.80
C ALA A 59 2.09 5.02 -11.63
N ILE A 60 1.91 5.47 -10.39
CA ILE A 60 2.19 4.69 -9.18
C ILE A 60 1.35 3.41 -9.16
N SER A 61 0.07 3.48 -9.50
CA SER A 61 -0.82 2.32 -9.53
C SER A 61 -0.32 1.25 -10.50
N ARG A 62 0.12 1.66 -11.71
CA ARG A 62 0.67 0.74 -12.72
C ARG A 62 2.00 0.12 -12.29
N LEU A 63 2.82 0.86 -11.55
CA LEU A 63 4.09 0.36 -11.01
C LEU A 63 3.88 -0.65 -9.89
N LEU A 64 2.96 -0.35 -8.95
CA LEU A 64 2.69 -1.22 -7.79
C LEU A 64 1.86 -2.45 -8.16
N TRP A 65 1.02 -2.36 -9.19
CA TRP A 65 0.20 -3.46 -9.65
C TRP A 65 0.14 -3.51 -11.18
N PRO A 66 1.15 -4.10 -11.85
CA PRO A 66 1.23 -4.13 -13.32
C PRO A 66 0.20 -5.07 -13.98
N GLY A 67 -0.65 -5.76 -13.21
CA GLY A 67 -1.67 -6.67 -13.73
C GLY A 67 -2.91 -5.96 -14.30
N TYR A 68 -3.60 -6.62 -15.23
CA TYR A 68 -4.82 -6.12 -15.90
C TYR A 68 -6.08 -6.06 -15.03
N SER A 69 -6.02 -6.45 -13.76
CA SER A 69 -7.16 -6.40 -12.84
C SER A 69 -7.38 -5.00 -12.27
N ILE A 70 -8.63 -4.69 -11.89
CA ILE A 70 -9.08 -3.47 -11.19
C ILE A 70 -8.00 -2.98 -10.20
N PRO A 71 -7.68 -1.66 -10.16
CA PRO A 71 -6.65 -1.15 -9.27
C PRO A 71 -6.98 -1.48 -7.82
N ARG A 72 -6.14 -2.33 -7.21
CA ARG A 72 -6.15 -2.62 -5.76
C ARG A 72 -5.34 -1.59 -4.98
N VAL A 73 -4.98 -0.48 -5.63
CA VAL A 73 -4.15 0.58 -5.06
C VAL A 73 -5.06 1.72 -4.61
N ASN A 74 -5.12 1.95 -3.31
CA ASN A 74 -5.87 3.04 -2.71
C ASN A 74 -4.93 4.19 -2.36
N PHE A 75 -5.37 5.41 -2.60
CA PHE A 75 -4.69 6.63 -2.17
C PHE A 75 -5.57 7.31 -1.10
N SER A 76 -4.96 7.69 0.02
CA SER A 76 -5.64 8.36 1.14
C SER A 76 -4.83 9.53 1.65
#